data_AF-A0ABC9X4F3-F1
#
_entry.id   AF-A0ABC9X4F3-F1
#
_cell.length_a   1.000
_cell.length_b   1.000
_cell.length_c   1.000
_cell.angle_alpha   90.00
_cell.angle_beta   90.00
_cell.angle_gamma   90.00
#
_symmetry.space_group_name_H-M   'P 1'
#
loop_
_entity.id
_entity.type
_entity.pdbx_description
1 polymer ?
#
loop_
_entity_poly.entity_id
_entity_poly.type
_entity_poly.pdbx_seq_one_letter_code
_entity_poly.pdbx_strand_id
1 'polypeptide(L)'
;MVSKGGQEALCHCQGHSKVWKVKQAVRVTKPKIPEAIRRNFELMEAEKTKLLIAAQKQKVVEKEAETDRKKALIEAEKAAQVARIHYQQKIMEKETEKRISEIEDAAFLAREKAKADAEYYTAQKLADSNKLKLTPEYLELMKYQAIAANSKLYFGDRIPNVFLDSCAFQQASLRTAQETSLPSQEAPENSGESHLRAKESTG
;
A
#
# COMPACT_ATOMS: atom_id res chain seq x y z
N MET A 1 49.43 -19.45 54.19
CA MET A 1 48.63 -18.80 55.25
C MET A 1 47.42 -19.67 55.54
N VAL A 2 47.40 -20.43 56.64
CA VAL A 2 46.22 -20.65 57.50
C VAL A 2 46.75 -21.12 58.85
N SER A 3 46.78 -20.19 59.81
CA SER A 3 46.84 -20.48 61.25
C SER A 3 45.55 -21.16 61.70
N LYS A 4 45.67 -22.10 62.65
CA LYS A 4 44.69 -22.51 63.69
C LYS A 4 45.46 -23.53 64.54
N GLY A 5 45.86 -23.29 65.80
CA GLY A 5 45.13 -22.62 66.87
C GLY A 5 44.13 -23.61 67.47
N GLY A 6 44.50 -24.33 68.53
CA GLY A 6 43.65 -25.39 69.09
C GLY A 6 44.15 -26.01 70.41
N GLN A 7 44.10 -25.22 71.48
CA GLN A 7 43.76 -25.56 72.88
C GLN A 7 44.39 -26.80 73.54
N GLU A 8 45.29 -26.53 74.49
CA GLU A 8 45.52 -27.40 75.65
C GLU A 8 44.29 -27.38 76.56
N ALA A 9 43.64 -28.52 76.72
CA ALA A 9 42.67 -28.77 77.79
C ALA A 9 43.36 -29.56 78.90
N LEU A 10 43.73 -28.88 79.98
CA LEU A 10 44.12 -29.47 81.25
C LEU A 10 42.85 -29.93 81.97
N CYS A 11 42.62 -31.24 82.05
CA CYS A 11 41.61 -31.82 82.93
C CYS A 11 42.28 -32.81 83.87
N HIS A 12 42.35 -32.42 85.15
CA HIS A 12 42.68 -33.30 86.26
C HIS A 12 41.46 -34.19 86.55
N CYS A 13 41.63 -35.50 86.42
CA CYS A 13 40.76 -36.48 87.08
C CYS A 13 41.63 -37.57 87.68
N GLN A 14 41.62 -37.64 89.01
CA GLN A 14 42.27 -38.66 89.81
C GLN A 14 41.63 -40.02 89.59
N GLY A 15 42.47 -41.05 89.65
CA GLY A 15 42.07 -42.39 90.04
C GLY A 15 41.32 -43.17 88.96
N HIS A 16 42.05 -44.03 88.26
CA HIS A 16 41.68 -45.43 87.99
C HIS A 16 42.83 -46.01 87.16
N SER A 17 43.71 -46.77 87.81
CA SER A 17 44.83 -47.48 87.18
C SER A 17 44.30 -48.63 86.32
N LYS A 18 43.80 -48.32 85.13
CA LYS A 18 43.62 -49.33 84.07
C LYS A 18 45.00 -49.67 83.53
N VAL A 19 45.46 -50.89 83.82
CA VAL A 19 46.64 -51.48 83.18
C VAL A 19 46.34 -51.65 81.69
N TRP A 20 46.75 -50.68 80.88
CA TRP A 20 46.81 -50.85 79.44
C TRP A 20 48.05 -51.67 79.11
N LYS A 21 47.84 -52.91 78.67
CA LYS A 21 48.90 -53.76 78.15
C LYS A 21 49.45 -53.10 76.90
N VAL A 22 50.64 -52.51 77.00
CA VAL A 22 51.36 -51.89 75.89
C VAL A 22 51.62 -52.97 74.84
N LYS A 23 50.86 -52.97 73.74
CA LYS A 23 51.24 -53.71 72.53
C LYS A 23 52.54 -53.09 72.04
N GLN A 24 53.61 -53.88 71.96
CA GLN A 24 54.86 -53.42 71.35
C GLN A 24 54.59 -52.99 69.91
N ALA A 25 54.80 -51.71 69.61
CA ALA A 25 54.69 -51.17 68.26
C ALA A 25 55.95 -51.54 67.47
N VAL A 26 55.89 -52.64 66.72
CA VAL A 26 56.89 -52.96 65.71
C VAL A 26 56.76 -51.91 64.60
N ARG A 27 57.77 -51.05 64.44
CA ARG A 27 57.84 -50.13 63.31
C ARG A 27 58.13 -50.94 62.05
N VAL A 28 57.07 -51.25 61.31
CA VAL A 28 57.20 -51.83 59.97
C VAL A 28 57.45 -50.68 59.00
N THR A 29 58.55 -50.73 58.25
CA THR A 29 58.74 -49.83 57.11
C THR A 29 57.71 -50.16 56.03
N LYS A 30 57.14 -49.14 55.40
CA LYS A 30 56.20 -49.34 54.29
C LYS A 30 56.93 -50.15 53.20
N PRO A 31 56.45 -51.36 52.84
CA PRO A 31 57.12 -52.18 51.85
C PRO A 31 57.21 -51.41 50.53
N LYS A 32 58.40 -51.34 49.94
CA LYS A 32 58.61 -50.69 48.65
C LYS A 32 58.10 -51.62 47.56
N ILE A 33 57.06 -51.20 46.85
CA ILE A 33 56.52 -51.94 45.71
C ILE A 33 57.56 -51.91 44.59
N PRO A 34 58.00 -53.08 44.07
CA PRO A 34 58.89 -53.16 42.92
C PRO A 34 58.33 -52.44 41.69
N GLU A 35 59.18 -51.78 40.91
CA GLU A 35 58.78 -50.93 39.78
C GLU A 35 58.02 -51.67 38.68
N ALA A 36 58.25 -52.97 38.51
CA ALA A 36 57.53 -53.79 37.53
C ALA A 36 56.03 -53.88 37.85
N ILE A 37 55.69 -54.04 39.13
CA ILE A 37 54.29 -54.14 39.58
C ILE A 37 53.60 -52.78 39.45
N ARG A 38 54.31 -51.67 39.76
CA ARG A 38 53.81 -50.31 39.59
C ARG A 38 53.41 -50.02 38.13
N ARG A 39 54.30 -50.33 37.18
CA ARG A 39 54.05 -50.11 35.75
C ARG A 39 52.85 -50.91 35.23
N ASN A 40 52.67 -52.15 35.70
CA ASN A 40 51.51 -52.97 35.33
C ASN A 40 50.18 -52.39 35.86
N PHE A 41 50.16 -51.89 37.09
CA PHE A 41 48.97 -51.21 37.63
C PHE A 41 48.67 -49.91 36.89
N GLU A 42 49.70 -49.13 36.54
CA GLU A 42 49.54 -47.89 35.77
C GLU A 42 48.96 -48.17 34.37
N LEU A 43 49.43 -49.22 33.68
CA LEU A 43 48.88 -49.64 32.40
C LEU A 43 47.41 -50.10 32.51
N MET A 44 47.10 -50.91 33.52
CA MET A 44 45.74 -51.39 33.74
C MET A 44 44.76 -50.24 34.04
N GLU A 45 45.16 -49.28 34.87
CA GLU A 45 44.33 -48.10 35.18
C GLU A 45 44.18 -47.19 33.95
N ALA A 46 45.24 -47.03 33.14
CA ALA A 46 45.17 -46.29 31.89
C ALA A 46 44.21 -46.95 30.87
N GLU A 47 44.19 -48.28 30.77
CA GLU A 47 43.27 -49.01 29.90
C GLU A 47 41.83 -48.92 30.39
N LYS A 48 41.61 -49.11 31.70
CA LYS A 48 40.29 -48.99 32.32
C LYS A 48 39.70 -47.60 32.12
N THR A 49 40.49 -46.55 32.34
CA THR A 49 40.04 -45.16 32.11
C THR A 49 39.77 -44.90 30.62
N LYS A 50 40.62 -45.38 29.70
CA LYS A 50 40.37 -45.27 28.25
C LYS A 50 39.07 -45.95 27.83
N LEU A 51 38.78 -47.15 28.33
CA LEU A 51 37.53 -47.87 28.02
C LEU A 51 36.30 -47.11 28.52
N LEU A 52 36.37 -46.55 29.73
CA LEU A 52 35.28 -45.73 30.28
C LEU A 52 35.07 -44.45 29.46
N ILE A 53 36.15 -43.77 29.07
CA ILE A 53 36.08 -42.58 28.23
C ILE A 53 35.48 -42.92 26.86
N ALA A 54 35.90 -44.03 26.24
CA ALA A 54 35.36 -44.46 24.95
C ALA A 54 33.85 -44.75 25.03
N ALA A 55 33.41 -45.47 26.06
CA ALA A 55 31.99 -45.77 26.27
C ALA A 55 31.17 -44.50 26.54
N GLN A 56 31.70 -43.53 27.28
CA GLN A 56 31.04 -42.24 27.51
C GLN A 56 30.96 -41.41 26.24
N LYS A 57 32.04 -41.36 25.44
CA LYS A 57 32.07 -40.66 24.16
C LYS A 57 31.03 -41.22 23.18
N GLN A 58 30.88 -42.54 23.11
CA GLN A 58 29.84 -43.19 22.30
C GLN A 58 28.44 -42.72 22.73
N LYS A 59 28.15 -42.72 24.03
CA LYS A 59 26.86 -42.22 24.57
C LYS A 59 26.62 -40.74 24.28
N VAL A 60 27.66 -39.92 24.24
CA VAL A 60 27.55 -38.50 23.88
C VAL A 60 27.21 -38.36 22.41
N VAL A 61 27.93 -39.06 21.51
CA VAL A 61 27.66 -39.03 20.07
C VAL A 61 26.24 -39.51 19.74
N GLU A 62 25.76 -40.57 20.38
CA GLU A 62 24.40 -41.06 20.21
C GLU A 62 23.36 -39.99 20.59
N LYS A 63 23.53 -39.35 21.76
CA LYS A 63 22.63 -38.29 22.24
C LYS A 63 22.71 -37.01 21.42
N GLU A 64 23.88 -36.66 20.93
CA GLU A 64 24.08 -35.52 20.03
C GLU A 64 23.35 -35.77 18.71
N ALA A 65 23.49 -36.96 18.11
CA ALA A 65 22.77 -37.33 16.90
C ALA A 65 21.24 -37.29 17.09
N GLU A 66 20.73 -37.75 18.22
CA GLU A 66 19.30 -37.62 18.56
C GLU A 66 18.86 -36.16 18.72
N THR A 67 19.72 -35.35 19.34
CA THR A 67 19.46 -33.92 19.55
C THR A 67 19.42 -33.18 18.22
N ASP A 68 20.35 -33.47 17.31
CA ASP A 68 20.44 -32.82 16.02
C ASP A 68 19.29 -33.21 15.10
N ARG A 69 18.82 -34.47 15.15
CA ARG A 69 17.57 -34.88 14.48
C ARG A 69 16.37 -34.08 14.98
N LYS A 70 16.23 -33.90 16.29
CA LYS A 70 15.13 -33.11 16.87
C LYS A 70 15.25 -31.62 16.50
N LYS A 71 16.46 -31.06 16.51
CA LYS A 71 16.70 -29.68 16.05
C LYS A 71 16.29 -29.50 14.59
N ALA A 72 16.67 -30.42 13.70
CA ALA A 72 16.33 -30.35 12.28
C ALA A 72 14.81 -30.42 12.05
N LEU A 73 14.09 -31.27 12.80
CA LEU A 73 12.63 -31.32 12.73
C LEU A 73 11.98 -30.00 13.19
N ILE A 74 12.45 -29.44 14.31
CA ILE A 74 11.94 -28.17 14.83
C ILE A 74 12.26 -27.03 13.87
N GLU A 75 13.43 -27.02 13.25
CA GLU A 75 13.81 -26.02 12.26
C GLU A 75 12.95 -26.08 11.00
N ALA A 76 12.71 -27.30 10.48
CA ALA A 76 11.81 -27.51 9.35
C ALA A 76 10.37 -27.05 9.67
N GLU A 77 9.86 -27.36 10.86
CA GLU A 77 8.54 -26.94 11.30
C GLU A 77 8.45 -25.42 11.43
N LYS A 78 9.45 -24.78 12.04
CA LYS A 78 9.54 -23.32 12.14
C LYS A 78 9.57 -22.67 10.77
N ALA A 79 10.36 -23.19 9.84
CA ALA A 79 10.41 -22.68 8.47
C ALA A 79 9.05 -22.80 7.77
N ALA A 80 8.33 -23.91 7.95
CA ALA A 80 6.98 -24.08 7.42
C ALA A 80 5.98 -23.08 8.03
N GLN A 81 6.05 -22.83 9.34
CA GLN A 81 5.20 -21.84 10.01
C GLN A 81 5.50 -20.41 9.53
N VAL A 82 6.77 -20.05 9.39
CA VAL A 82 7.20 -18.74 8.86
C VAL A 82 6.73 -18.57 7.41
N ALA A 83 6.87 -19.60 6.58
CA ALA A 83 6.36 -19.58 5.20
C ALA A 83 4.83 -19.38 5.16
N ARG A 84 4.09 -20.02 6.07
CA ARG A 84 2.64 -19.82 6.21
C ARG A 84 2.29 -18.37 6.53
N ILE A 85 2.99 -17.76 7.50
CA ILE A 85 2.79 -16.36 7.89
C ILE A 85 3.06 -15.44 6.70
N HIS A 86 4.18 -15.62 6.00
CA HIS A 86 4.49 -14.81 4.82
C HIS A 86 3.46 -14.97 3.70
N TYR A 87 2.94 -16.18 3.50
CA TYR A 87 1.89 -16.42 2.51
C TYR A 87 0.57 -15.74 2.90
N GLN A 88 0.18 -15.83 4.18
CA GLN A 88 -0.98 -15.13 4.71
C GLN A 88 -0.85 -13.61 4.58
N GLN A 89 0.33 -13.06 4.88
CA GLN A 89 0.62 -11.64 4.70
C GLN A 89 0.45 -11.22 3.24
N LYS A 90 1.00 -11.97 2.29
CA LYS A 90 0.87 -11.69 0.84
C LYS A 90 -0.58 -11.78 0.36
N ILE A 91 -1.36 -12.71 0.88
CA ILE A 91 -2.80 -12.78 0.57
C ILE A 91 -3.50 -11.52 1.08
N MET A 92 -3.24 -11.15 2.33
CA MET A 92 -3.85 -9.98 2.95
C MET A 92 -3.49 -8.70 2.19
N GLU A 93 -2.21 -8.52 1.81
CA GLU A 93 -1.75 -7.40 0.98
C GLU A 93 -2.54 -7.32 -0.34
N LYS A 94 -2.61 -8.43 -1.08
CA LYS A 94 -3.37 -8.47 -2.34
C LYS A 94 -4.87 -8.27 -2.18
N GLU A 95 -5.46 -8.76 -1.09
CA GLU A 95 -6.87 -8.52 -0.78
C GLU A 95 -7.12 -7.04 -0.46
N THR A 96 -6.21 -6.40 0.28
CA THR A 96 -6.30 -4.96 0.55
C THR A 96 -6.12 -4.13 -0.70
N GLU A 97 -5.19 -4.48 -1.59
CA GLU A 97 -4.99 -3.82 -2.88
C GLU A 97 -6.27 -3.89 -3.72
N LYS A 98 -6.90 -5.06 -3.82
CA LYS A 98 -8.18 -5.22 -4.53
C LYS A 98 -9.28 -4.34 -3.95
N ARG A 99 -9.42 -4.31 -2.61
CA ARG A 99 -10.41 -3.46 -1.95
C ARG A 99 -10.17 -1.98 -2.20
N ILE A 100 -8.91 -1.54 -2.21
CA ILE A 100 -8.56 -0.15 -2.50
C ILE A 100 -8.96 0.18 -3.95
N SER A 101 -8.62 -0.67 -4.92
CA SER A 101 -9.03 -0.47 -6.31
C SER A 101 -10.55 -0.42 -6.48
N GLU A 102 -11.30 -1.31 -5.81
CA GLU A 102 -12.77 -1.28 -5.83
C GLU A 102 -13.35 0.04 -5.28
N ILE A 103 -12.76 0.56 -4.20
CA ILE A 103 -13.17 1.84 -3.61
C ILE A 103 -12.82 3.01 -4.54
N GLU A 104 -11.63 2.98 -5.15
CA GLU A 104 -11.18 4.00 -6.11
C GLU A 104 -12.09 4.04 -7.34
N ASP A 105 -12.42 2.89 -7.91
CA ASP A 105 -13.33 2.76 -9.05
C ASP A 105 -14.74 3.27 -8.68
N ALA A 106 -15.26 2.87 -7.52
CA ALA A 106 -16.56 3.34 -7.03
C ALA A 106 -16.57 4.85 -6.80
N ALA A 107 -15.51 5.40 -6.22
CA ALA A 107 -15.36 6.83 -5.99
C ALA A 107 -15.25 7.61 -7.31
N PHE A 108 -14.51 7.09 -8.29
CA PHE A 108 -14.40 7.68 -9.61
C PHE A 108 -15.75 7.68 -10.33
N LEU A 109 -16.46 6.56 -10.35
CA LEU A 109 -17.80 6.48 -10.93
C LEU A 109 -18.78 7.43 -10.24
N ALA A 110 -18.75 7.53 -8.91
CA ALA A 110 -19.60 8.46 -8.17
C ALA A 110 -19.28 9.92 -8.52
N ARG A 111 -18.00 10.27 -8.63
CA ARG A 111 -17.54 11.61 -9.00
C ARG A 111 -17.96 11.99 -10.42
N GLU A 112 -17.74 11.11 -11.38
CA GLU A 112 -18.10 11.39 -12.78
C GLU A 112 -19.62 11.49 -12.96
N LYS A 113 -20.40 10.66 -12.26
CA LYS A 113 -21.87 10.79 -12.22
C LYS A 113 -22.30 12.13 -11.64
N ALA A 114 -21.79 12.52 -10.47
CA ALA A 114 -22.15 13.78 -9.84
C ALA A 114 -21.78 14.99 -10.73
N LYS A 115 -20.64 14.92 -11.43
CA LYS A 115 -20.23 15.93 -12.40
C LYS A 115 -21.18 16.00 -13.60
N ALA A 116 -21.51 14.86 -14.20
CA ALA A 116 -22.46 14.78 -15.30
C ALA A 116 -23.85 15.29 -14.91
N ASP A 117 -24.33 14.94 -13.71
CA ASP A 117 -25.62 15.40 -13.17
C ASP A 117 -25.63 16.92 -12.93
N ALA A 118 -24.52 17.48 -12.43
CA ALA A 118 -24.37 18.92 -12.25
C ALA A 118 -24.35 19.66 -13.61
N GLU A 119 -23.61 19.14 -14.58
CA GLU A 119 -23.57 19.68 -15.95
C GLU A 119 -24.95 19.59 -16.61
N TYR A 120 -25.67 18.48 -16.45
CA TYR A 120 -27.03 18.33 -16.96
C TYR A 120 -27.98 19.34 -16.32
N TYR A 121 -27.97 19.48 -15.00
CA TYR A 121 -28.85 20.41 -14.29
C TYR A 121 -28.58 21.87 -14.69
N THR A 122 -27.31 22.25 -14.81
CA THR A 122 -26.94 23.60 -15.25
C THR A 122 -27.37 23.85 -16.69
N ALA A 123 -27.11 22.92 -17.60
CA ALA A 123 -27.54 23.02 -19.00
C ALA A 123 -29.06 23.11 -19.12
N GLN A 124 -29.81 22.31 -18.35
CA GLN A 124 -31.27 22.34 -18.34
C GLN A 124 -31.79 23.70 -17.86
N LYS A 125 -31.27 24.23 -16.74
CA LYS A 125 -31.67 25.54 -16.22
C LYS A 125 -31.30 26.68 -17.18
N LEU A 126 -30.15 26.59 -17.85
CA LEU A 126 -29.76 27.54 -18.88
C LEU A 126 -30.71 27.47 -20.09
N ALA A 127 -31.06 26.28 -20.56
CA ALA A 127 -32.02 26.10 -21.65
C ALA A 127 -33.40 26.67 -21.29
N ASP A 128 -33.89 26.42 -20.07
CA ASP A 128 -35.17 26.96 -19.60
C ASP A 128 -35.12 28.48 -19.43
N SER A 129 -34.02 29.04 -18.92
CA SER A 129 -33.82 30.48 -18.86
C SER A 129 -33.78 31.10 -20.25
N ASN A 130 -33.12 30.45 -21.21
CA ASN A 130 -33.06 30.93 -22.59
C ASN A 130 -34.44 30.91 -23.26
N LYS A 131 -35.26 29.88 -23.02
CA LYS A 131 -36.67 29.86 -23.49
C LYS A 131 -37.44 31.09 -23.00
N LEU A 132 -37.27 31.47 -21.72
CA LEU A 132 -37.92 32.65 -21.15
C LEU A 132 -37.35 33.97 -21.69
N LYS A 133 -36.05 34.01 -22.02
CA LYS A 133 -35.38 35.19 -22.59
C LYS A 133 -35.66 35.41 -24.08
N LEU A 134 -36.18 34.40 -24.79
CA LEU A 134 -36.53 34.48 -26.22
C LEU A 134 -37.83 35.28 -26.46
N THR A 135 -38.03 36.39 -25.76
CA THR A 135 -39.09 37.36 -26.09
C THR A 135 -38.55 38.38 -27.09
N PRO A 136 -39.34 38.81 -28.08
CA PRO A 136 -38.87 39.73 -29.11
C PRO A 136 -38.39 41.06 -28.50
N GLU A 137 -39.02 41.54 -27.42
CA GLU A 137 -38.66 42.79 -26.76
C GLU A 137 -37.27 42.71 -26.09
N TYR A 138 -36.95 41.56 -25.46
CA TYR A 138 -35.64 41.37 -24.81
C TYR A 138 -34.52 41.23 -25.84
N LEU A 139 -34.78 40.55 -26.95
CA LEU A 139 -33.82 40.41 -28.05
C LEU A 139 -33.51 41.75 -28.71
N GLU A 140 -34.51 42.61 -28.89
CA GLU A 140 -34.32 43.98 -29.40
C GLU A 140 -33.47 44.82 -28.44
N LEU A 141 -33.79 44.81 -27.14
CA LEU A 141 -32.99 45.50 -26.13
C LEU A 141 -31.53 45.03 -26.16
N MET A 142 -31.31 43.71 -26.18
CA MET A 142 -29.98 43.13 -26.27
C MET A 142 -29.26 43.49 -27.57
N LYS A 143 -29.96 43.52 -28.70
CA LYS A 143 -29.40 43.96 -29.99
C LYS A 143 -28.88 45.39 -29.90
N TYR A 144 -29.67 46.32 -29.38
CA TYR A 144 -29.24 47.71 -29.24
C TYR A 144 -28.10 47.87 -28.26
N GLN A 145 -28.13 47.15 -27.13
CA GLN A 145 -27.03 47.17 -26.16
C GLN A 145 -25.72 46.65 -26.78
N ALA A 146 -25.77 45.57 -27.56
CA ALA A 146 -24.61 45.03 -28.25
C ALA A 146 -24.09 45.98 -29.33
N ILE A 147 -24.98 46.63 -30.10
CA ILE A 147 -24.60 47.65 -31.07
C ILE A 147 -23.92 48.81 -30.37
N ALA A 148 -24.50 49.35 -29.29
CA ALA A 148 -23.92 50.47 -28.54
C ALA A 148 -22.53 50.14 -27.99
N ALA A 149 -22.34 48.96 -27.40
CA ALA A 149 -21.08 48.55 -26.81
C ALA A 149 -19.97 48.26 -27.84
N ASN A 150 -20.33 47.70 -29.01
CA ASN A 150 -19.36 47.30 -30.04
C ASN A 150 -19.20 48.33 -31.16
N SER A 151 -20.06 49.35 -31.21
CA SER A 151 -19.98 50.38 -32.25
C SER A 151 -18.70 51.21 -32.09
N LYS A 152 -17.76 51.00 -33.02
CA LYS A 152 -16.74 52.00 -33.33
C LYS A 152 -17.40 53.02 -34.25
N LEU A 153 -17.50 54.27 -33.82
CA LEU A 153 -18.04 55.33 -34.67
C LEU A 153 -17.09 55.54 -35.86
N TYR A 154 -17.54 55.15 -37.05
CA TYR A 154 -16.90 55.48 -38.31
C TYR A 154 -17.64 56.67 -38.92
N PHE A 155 -16.89 57.72 -39.26
CA PHE A 155 -17.42 58.94 -39.88
C PHE A 155 -17.02 58.96 -41.36
N GLY A 156 -17.98 59.13 -42.27
CA GLY A 156 -17.75 59.23 -43.72
C GLY A 156 -18.99 58.88 -44.56
N ASP A 157 -18.98 59.21 -45.85
CA ASP A 157 -20.15 59.14 -46.75
C ASP A 157 -20.64 57.72 -47.09
N ARG A 158 -19.93 56.66 -46.67
CA ARG A 158 -20.29 55.25 -46.94
C ARG A 158 -20.18 54.39 -45.69
N ILE A 159 -21.27 54.30 -44.93
CA ILE A 159 -21.39 53.41 -43.77
C ILE A 159 -21.98 52.06 -44.21
N PRO A 160 -21.43 50.91 -43.78
CA PRO A 160 -21.99 49.60 -44.07
C PRO A 160 -23.43 49.44 -43.54
N ASN A 161 -24.39 49.17 -44.43
CA ASN A 161 -25.83 49.17 -44.13
C ASN A 161 -26.33 47.97 -43.29
N VAL A 162 -25.43 47.05 -42.90
CA VAL A 162 -25.74 45.80 -42.22
C VAL A 162 -26.43 45.94 -40.85
N PHE A 163 -26.37 47.12 -40.22
CA PHE A 163 -27.02 47.40 -38.93
C PHE A 163 -28.30 48.26 -39.04
N LEU A 164 -28.60 48.80 -40.22
CA LEU A 164 -29.64 49.82 -40.42
C LEU A 164 -30.97 49.26 -40.98
N ASP A 165 -30.95 48.03 -41.53
CA ASP A 165 -32.11 47.42 -42.20
C ASP A 165 -33.27 47.02 -41.27
N SER A 166 -33.07 46.97 -39.95
CA SER A 166 -34.12 46.47 -39.02
C SER A 166 -34.76 47.49 -38.08
N CYS A 167 -34.40 48.78 -38.08
CA CYS A 167 -35.16 49.71 -37.22
C CYS A 167 -35.15 51.21 -37.56
N ALA A 168 -34.30 51.73 -38.45
CA ALA A 168 -34.17 53.19 -38.55
C ALA A 168 -34.08 53.80 -39.95
N PHE A 169 -33.91 53.02 -41.03
CA PHE A 169 -33.75 53.59 -42.38
C PHE A 169 -34.83 53.21 -43.40
N GLN A 170 -35.78 52.32 -43.06
CA GLN A 170 -36.92 52.05 -43.95
C GLN A 170 -37.78 53.30 -44.20
N GLN A 171 -37.87 54.22 -43.22
CA GLN A 171 -38.55 55.51 -43.39
C GLN A 171 -37.83 56.46 -44.37
N ALA A 172 -36.53 56.32 -44.59
CA ALA A 172 -35.82 57.12 -45.60
C ALA A 172 -36.10 56.57 -47.00
N SER A 173 -36.10 55.24 -47.19
CA SER A 173 -36.41 54.61 -48.49
C SER A 173 -37.85 54.87 -48.96
N LEU A 174 -38.81 54.97 -48.03
CA LEU A 174 -40.19 55.34 -48.37
C LEU A 174 -40.36 56.81 -48.76
N ARG A 175 -39.45 57.70 -48.34
CA ARG A 175 -39.42 59.09 -48.83
C ARG A 175 -38.81 59.22 -50.23
N THR A 176 -37.90 58.32 -50.60
CA THR A 176 -37.30 58.31 -51.94
C THR A 176 -38.13 57.53 -52.97
N ALA A 177 -39.06 56.68 -52.52
CA ALA A 177 -39.92 55.87 -53.40
C ALA A 177 -41.21 56.59 -53.89
N GLN A 178 -41.54 57.78 -53.36
CA GLN A 178 -42.71 58.55 -53.82
C GLN A 178 -42.48 59.30 -55.15
N GLU A 179 -41.26 59.27 -55.69
CA GLU A 179 -40.87 59.99 -56.90
C GLU A 179 -40.53 59.04 -58.07
N THR A 180 -41.19 57.90 -58.20
CA THR A 180 -41.26 57.21 -59.50
C THR A 180 -42.45 56.26 -59.53
N SER A 181 -43.59 56.76 -60.00
CA SER A 181 -44.78 55.96 -60.20
C SER A 181 -44.97 55.63 -61.70
N LEU A 182 -45.23 54.34 -61.96
CA LEU A 182 -46.05 53.74 -63.04
C LEU A 182 -45.32 53.16 -64.29
N PRO A 183 -45.90 52.17 -65.00
CA PRO A 183 -45.89 50.73 -64.63
C PRO A 183 -45.73 49.80 -65.87
N SER A 184 -45.58 48.47 -65.70
CA SER A 184 -46.03 47.38 -66.62
C SER A 184 -45.59 46.04 -66.02
N GLN A 185 -46.49 45.24 -65.44
CA GLN A 185 -47.20 44.13 -66.09
C GLN A 185 -46.29 43.02 -66.62
N GLU A 186 -46.20 41.89 -65.91
CA GLU A 186 -46.80 40.59 -66.27
C GLU A 186 -46.23 39.45 -65.40
N ALA A 187 -47.12 38.68 -64.78
CA ALA A 187 -46.90 37.31 -64.31
C ALA A 187 -47.00 36.36 -65.53
N PRO A 188 -46.62 35.05 -65.53
CA PRO A 188 -46.76 34.13 -64.39
C PRO A 188 -45.69 33.00 -64.23
N GLU A 189 -45.76 32.37 -63.05
CA GLU A 189 -45.62 30.94 -62.69
C GLU A 189 -44.69 29.99 -63.49
N ASN A 190 -43.82 29.24 -62.79
CA ASN A 190 -43.92 27.76 -62.75
C ASN A 190 -43.03 27.09 -61.65
N SER A 191 -43.59 26.03 -61.05
CA SER A 191 -42.99 24.78 -60.51
C SER A 191 -41.52 24.77 -60.04
N GLY A 192 -41.16 24.40 -58.80
CA GLY A 192 -41.56 23.18 -58.11
C GLY A 192 -40.69 21.99 -58.57
N GLU A 193 -39.62 21.65 -57.84
CA GLU A 193 -39.30 20.25 -57.48
C GLU A 193 -38.07 20.11 -56.57
N SER A 194 -38.25 19.23 -55.59
CA SER A 194 -37.34 18.76 -54.56
C SER A 194 -36.31 17.76 -55.06
N HIS A 195 -35.10 17.77 -54.50
CA HIS A 195 -34.35 16.52 -54.34
C HIS A 195 -33.48 16.51 -53.07
N LEU A 196 -33.99 15.82 -52.05
CA LEU A 196 -33.25 15.30 -50.90
C LEU A 196 -32.41 14.11 -51.37
N ARG A 197 -31.13 14.03 -50.99
CA ARG A 197 -30.33 12.82 -51.14
C ARG A 197 -29.66 12.45 -49.83
N ALA A 198 -30.34 11.58 -49.08
CA ALA A 198 -29.73 10.75 -48.06
C ALA A 198 -28.78 9.73 -48.72
N LYS A 199 -27.63 9.48 -48.10
CA LYS A 199 -26.75 8.35 -48.42
C LYS A 199 -26.73 7.43 -47.21
N GLU A 200 -27.27 6.24 -47.39
CA GLU A 200 -26.99 5.08 -46.54
C GLU A 200 -25.76 4.32 -47.05
N SER A 201 -25.06 3.72 -46.09
CA SER A 201 -24.46 2.38 -46.11
C SER A 201 -23.47 2.01 -47.23
N THR A 202 -22.19 1.91 -46.89
CA THR A 202 -21.36 0.69 -47.09
C THR A 202 -20.05 0.83 -46.31
N GLY A 203 -19.67 -0.17 -45.50
CA GLY A 203 -18.34 -0.27 -44.86
C GLY A 203 -18.38 -0.90 -43.49
#